data_AF-A0A923N011-F1
#
_entry.id   AF-A0A923N011-F1
#
_cell.length_a   1.000
_cell.length_b   1.000
_cell.length_c   1.000
_cell.angle_alpha   90.00
_cell.angle_beta   90.00
_cell.angle_gamma   90.00
#
_symmetry.space_group_name_H-M   'P 1'
#
loop_
_entity.id
_entity.type
_entity.pdbx_description
1 polymer ?
#
loop_
_entity_poly.entity_id
_entity_poly.type
_entity_poly.pdbx_seq_one_letter_code
_entity_poly.pdbx_strand_id
1 'polypeptide(L)' 'MDIISFKPILSSLLFSLLGIIILLIAYFIIEKLTPENTWKEVTEKNNIAVAIVLGALIIGMSMIISAAIHG' A
#
# COMPACT_ATOMS: atom_id res chain seq x y z
N MET A 1 -13.44 -24.06 -25.34
CA MET A 1 -13.17 -24.00 -23.90
C MET A 1 -11.72 -23.58 -23.72
N ASP A 2 -11.42 -22.30 -23.93
CA ASP A 2 -10.09 -21.72 -23.64
C ASP A 2 -10.16 -20.99 -22.30
N ILE A 3 -10.57 -21.74 -21.28
CA ILE A 3 -10.90 -21.26 -19.93
C ILE A 3 -9.69 -20.73 -19.16
N ILE A 4 -8.47 -20.92 -19.67
CA ILE A 4 -7.22 -20.43 -19.06
C ILE A 4 -6.39 -19.72 -20.12
N SER A 5 -6.74 -18.46 -20.39
CA SER A 5 -5.82 -17.56 -21.08
C SER A 5 -4.70 -17.20 -20.09
N PHE A 6 -3.51 -17.79 -20.25
CA PHE A 6 -2.37 -17.56 -19.34
C PHE A 6 -1.92 -16.09 -19.30
N LYS A 7 -2.07 -15.38 -20.42
CA LYS A 7 -1.69 -13.96 -20.58
C LYS A 7 -2.35 -13.00 -19.57
N PRO A 8 -3.70 -12.96 -19.43
CA PRO A 8 -4.35 -12.08 -18.47
C PRO A 8 -4.02 -12.43 -17.01
N ILE A 9 -3.90 -13.72 -16.67
CA ILE A 9 -3.53 -14.15 -15.31
C ILE A 9 -2.14 -13.63 -14.94
N LEU A 10 -1.16 -13.80 -15.85
CA LEU A 10 0.19 -13.31 -15.66
C LEU A 10 0.23 -11.78 -15.55
N SER A 11 -0.58 -11.09 -16.36
CA SER A 11 -0.67 -9.62 -16.32
C SER A 11 -1.24 -9.13 -14.98
N SER A 12 -2.35 -9.70 -14.50
CA SER A 12 -2.95 -9.34 -13.21
C SER A 12 -2.01 -9.61 -12.04
N LEU A 13 -1.23 -10.69 -12.09
CA LEU A 13 -0.24 -10.99 -11.07
C LEU A 13 0.89 -9.94 -11.05
N LEU A 14 1.39 -9.55 -12.22
CA LEU A 14 2.43 -8.52 -12.35
C LEU A 14 1.95 -7.15 -11.85
N PHE A 15 0.74 -6.73 -12.22
CA PHE A 15 0.17 -5.45 -11.77
C PHE A 15 -0.13 -5.44 -10.27
N SER A 16 -0.62 -6.56 -9.71
CA SER A 16 -0.83 -6.69 -8.27
C SER A 16 0.49 -6.57 -7.49
N LEU A 17 1.53 -7.27 -7.95
CA LEU A 17 2.86 -7.20 -7.33
C LEU A 17 3.46 -5.79 -7.43
N LEU A 18 3.31 -5.16 -8.60
CA LEU A 18 3.76 -3.78 -8.82
C LEU A 18 3.04 -2.81 -7.86
N GLY A 19 1.73 -2.95 -7.69
CA GLY A 19 0.94 -2.14 -6.76
C GLY A 19 1.43 -2.27 -5.32
N ILE A 20 1.75 -3.48 -4.87
CA ILE A 20 2.33 -3.74 -3.53
C ILE A 20 3.68 -3.05 -3.38
N ILE A 21 4.56 -3.16 -4.38
CA ILE A 21 5.88 -2.52 -4.35
C ILE A 21 5.75 -1.00 -4.25
N ILE A 22 4.86 -0.40 -5.05
CA ILE A 22 4.61 1.05 -5.01
C ILE A 22 4.06 1.48 -3.64
N LEU A 23 3.12 0.71 -3.08
CA LEU A 23 2.56 0.96 -1.75
C LEU A 23 3.67 0.98 -0.68
N LEU A 24 4.56 -0.01 -0.70
CA LEU A 24 5.67 -0.10 0.27
C LEU A 24 6.65 1.08 0.13
N ILE A 25 7.01 1.46 -1.09
CA ILE A 25 7.90 2.60 -1.35
C ILE A 25 7.26 3.89 -0.85
N ALA A 26 6.00 4.14 -1.19
CA ALA A 26 5.29 5.33 -0.76
C ALA A 26 5.13 5.38 0.77
N TYR A 27 4.85 4.24 1.41
CA TYR A 27 4.80 4.13 2.86
C TYR A 27 6.15 4.50 3.50
N PHE A 28 7.26 3.99 2.95
CA PHE A 28 8.60 4.29 3.45
C PHE A 28 8.97 5.77 3.29
N ILE A 29 8.56 6.40 2.19
CA ILE A 29 8.76 7.85 1.98
C ILE A 29 8.01 8.64 3.05
N ILE A 30 6.76 8.28 3.33
CA ILE A 30 5.94 8.93 4.36
C ILE A 30 6.52 8.72 5.75
N GLU A 31 6.95 7.51 6.09
CA GLU A 31 7.59 7.21 7.38
C GLU A 31 8.86 8.07 7.57
N LYS A 32 9.65 8.27 6.50
CA LYS A 32 10.85 9.11 6.54
C LYS A 32 10.53 10.62 6.64
N LEU A 33 9.40 11.05 6.08
CA LEU A 33 8.91 12.43 6.19
C LEU A 33 8.30 12.71 7.57
N THR A 34 7.78 11.67 8.23
CA THR A 34 7.17 11.80 9.55
C THR A 34 8.28 11.99 10.59
N PRO A 35 8.28 13.08 11.37
CA PRO A 35 9.39 13.43 12.26
C PRO A 35 9.51 12.47 13.46
N GLU A 36 8.40 11.87 13.86
CA GLU A 36 8.34 10.87 14.93
C GLU A 36 8.39 9.46 14.35
N ASN A 37 9.00 8.53 15.08
CA ASN A 37 9.03 7.13 14.68
C ASN A 37 7.64 6.53 14.91
N THR A 38 6.85 6.44 13.83
CA THR A 38 5.44 6.06 13.89
C THR A 38 5.27 4.64 14.43
N TRP A 39 6.20 3.75 14.11
CA TRP A 39 6.26 2.40 14.70
C TRP A 39 6.39 2.43 16.21
N LYS A 40 7.32 3.23 16.73
CA LYS A 40 7.55 3.36 18.18
C LYS A 40 6.31 3.92 18.90
N GLU A 41 5.65 4.88 18.27
CA GLU A 41 4.45 5.53 18.80
C GLU A 41 3.28 4.54 18.90
N VAL A 42 3.14 3.64 17.92
CA VAL A 42 2.13 2.58 17.91
C VAL A 42 2.46 1.46 18.89
N THR A 43 3.69 0.96 18.92
CA THR A 43 4.05 -0.25 19.70
C THR A 43 4.41 0.05 21.15
N GLU A 44 5.21 1.09 21.42
CA GLU A 44 5.67 1.41 22.78
C GLU A 44 4.69 2.32 23.51
N LYS A 45 4.21 3.38 22.83
CA LYS A 45 3.30 4.37 23.44
C LYS A 45 1.83 4.02 23.30
N ASN A 46 1.49 2.94 22.59
CA ASN A 46 0.11 2.50 22.34
C ASN A 46 -0.79 3.62 21.80
N ASN A 47 -0.23 4.48 20.94
CA ASN A 47 -0.95 5.62 20.40
C ASN A 47 -1.90 5.18 19.28
N ILE A 48 -3.14 4.88 19.66
CA ILE A 48 -4.20 4.45 18.74
C ILE A 48 -4.50 5.51 17.67
N ALA A 49 -4.37 6.80 17.99
CA ALA A 49 -4.62 7.87 17.03
C ALA A 49 -3.66 7.77 15.84
N VAL A 50 -2.38 7.52 16.10
CA VAL A 50 -1.36 7.35 15.06
C VAL A 50 -1.60 6.07 14.24
N ALA A 51 -2.02 4.98 14.90
CA ALA A 51 -2.40 3.75 14.18
C ALA A 51 -3.58 3.96 13.21
N ILE A 52 -4.60 4.72 13.63
CA ILE A 52 -5.75 5.07 12.78
C ILE A 52 -5.30 5.91 11.59
N VAL A 53 -4.45 6.91 11.81
CA VAL A 53 -3.93 7.78 10.74
C VAL A 53 -3.10 6.97 9.73
N LEU A 54 -2.20 6.11 10.20
CA LEU A 54 -1.45 5.20 9.32
C LEU A 54 -2.37 4.28 8.51
N GLY A 55 -3.39 3.71 9.15
CA GLY A 55 -4.37 2.87 8.47
C GLY A 55 -5.12 3.62 7.36
N ALA A 56 -5.60 4.84 7.67
CA ALA A 56 -6.27 5.69 6.70
C ALA A 56 -5.35 6.08 5.52
N LEU A 57 -4.07 6.32 5.81
CA LEU A 57 -3.07 6.65 4.79
C LEU A 57 -2.80 5.48 3.84
N ILE A 58 -2.66 4.26 4.37
CA ILE A 58 -2.50 3.05 3.56
C ILE A 58 -3.73 2.82 2.67
N ILE A 59 -4.94 3.01 3.21
CA ILE A 59 -6.19 2.89 2.44
C ILE A 59 -6.23 3.92 1.31
N GLY A 60 -5.93 5.19 1.60
CA GLY A 60 -5.90 6.27 0.61
C GLY A 60 -4.89 6.01 -0.51
N MET A 61 -3.68 5.58 -0.16
CA MET A 61 -2.67 5.21 -1.14
C MET A 61 -3.11 4.03 -2.02
N SER A 62 -3.74 3.02 -1.41
CA SER A 62 -4.26 1.85 -2.14
C SER A 62 -5.33 2.26 -3.16
N MET A 63 -6.20 3.22 -2.82
CA MET A 63 -7.18 3.78 -3.75
C MET A 63 -6.52 4.53 -4.91
N ILE A 64 -5.51 5.35 -4.64
CA ILE A 64 -4.76 6.09 -5.68
C ILE A 64 -4.06 5.12 -6.63
N ILE A 65 -3.39 4.09 -6.09
CA ILE A 65 -2.72 3.05 -6.89
C ILE A 65 -3.73 2.28 -7.73
N SER A 66 -4.88 1.92 -7.15
CA SER A 66 -5.96 1.24 -7.88
C SER A 66 -6.47 2.09 -9.04
N ALA A 67 -6.71 3.39 -8.81
CA ALA A 67 -7.13 4.33 -9.85
C ALA A 67 -6.08 4.50 -10.96
N ALA A 68 -4.78 4.50 -10.61
CA ALA A 68 -3.70 4.63 -11.57
C ALA A 68 -3.52 3.37 -12.44
N ILE A 69 -3.79 2.17 -11.91
CA ILE A 69 -3.68 0.91 -12.65
C ILE A 69 -4.88 0.69 -13.59
N HIS A 70 -6.07 1.18 -13.22
CA HIS A 70 -7.30 1.05 -14.00
C HIS A 70 -7.60 2.26 -14.91
N GLY A 71 -6.67 3.22 -15.00
CA GLY A 71 -6.78 4.42 -15.82
C GLY A 71 -6.35 4.23 -17.27
#